data_AF-A0A8T7JJT6-F1
#
_entry.id   AF-A0A8T7JJT6-F1
#
_cell.length_a   1.000
_cell.length_b   1.000
_cell.length_c   1.000
_cell.angle_alpha   90.00
_cell.angle_beta   90.00
_cell.angle_gamma   90.00
#
_symmetry.space_group_name_H-M   'P 1'
#
loop_
_entity.id
_entity.type
_entity.pdbx_description
1 polymer ?
#
loop_
_entity_poly.entity_id
_entity_poly.type
_entity_poly.pdbx_seq_one_letter_code
_entity_poly.pdbx_strand_id
1 'polypeptide(L)'
;MSQIKVTKANWDKDRRVLRDIRNQVFIVEQNVPEELEWDSLDQSCEHFIAYVDNEAVGCARLIDNKKIGRMAVLRPFRGMGIGLQIIDHIKRYASQKRYSRLELSAQCHAYSFYHKCGFEAFSTPYEDADIPHIDMGHNVFAKEQDPGFFLFNADSEIHHGKTLLEAQGYLDMMLSQTRRSIILCLKDLSHPLCNHEGLISKIKSLARHNRHFKIYILLNKYTPQNNEHALFRLQDRLPSFIEIRSANETIPCQWLMDSTAWFDFDLNDSRACFSDKPKIKLFMERFNKWWNNAQQIIDSRRLSI
;
A
#
# COMPACT_ATOMS: atom_id res chain seq x y z
N MET A 1 13.58 -22.44 13.33
CA MET A 1 12.60 -21.36 13.09
C MET A 1 12.56 -20.53 14.36
N SER A 2 12.69 -19.21 14.27
CA SER A 2 12.59 -18.30 15.43
C SER A 2 11.18 -18.37 16.01
N GLN A 3 11.05 -18.43 17.33
CA GLN A 3 9.75 -18.59 17.98
C GLN A 3 9.07 -17.22 18.13
N ILE A 4 7.94 -17.01 17.43
CA ILE A 4 7.12 -15.81 17.59
C ILE A 4 6.13 -16.05 18.73
N LYS A 5 6.11 -15.14 19.71
CA LYS A 5 5.15 -15.17 20.83
C LYS A 5 4.46 -13.82 20.95
N VAL A 6 3.14 -13.81 21.03
CA VAL A 6 2.36 -12.59 21.33
C VAL A 6 1.72 -12.73 22.70
N THR A 7 1.86 -11.70 23.52
CA THR A 7 1.28 -11.64 24.87
C THR A 7 0.52 -10.34 25.09
N LYS A 8 -0.53 -10.41 25.91
CA LYS A 8 -1.14 -9.23 26.51
C LYS A 8 -0.12 -8.50 27.38
N ALA A 9 -0.05 -7.19 27.26
CA ALA A 9 0.84 -6.31 27.99
C ALA A 9 0.04 -5.42 28.96
N ASN A 10 0.69 -5.00 30.05
CA ASN A 10 0.15 -4.06 31.01
C ASN A 10 0.85 -2.71 30.81
N TRP A 11 0.07 -1.65 30.56
CA TRP A 11 0.64 -0.34 30.25
C TRP A 11 1.65 0.15 31.30
N ASP A 12 1.32 0.09 32.60
CA ASP A 12 2.20 0.61 33.65
C ASP A 12 3.55 -0.09 33.71
N LYS A 13 3.57 -1.40 33.45
CA LYS A 13 4.79 -2.23 33.46
C LYS A 13 5.56 -2.18 32.15
N ASP A 14 4.85 -2.20 31.03
CA ASP A 14 5.41 -2.43 29.70
C ASP A 14 5.49 -1.16 28.84
N ARG A 15 5.06 0.01 29.36
CA ARG A 15 5.04 1.29 28.61
C ARG A 15 6.35 1.59 27.92
N ARG A 16 7.49 1.31 28.55
CA ARG A 16 8.80 1.60 27.93
C ARG A 16 8.97 0.84 26.61
N VAL A 17 8.75 -0.47 26.64
CA VAL A 17 8.86 -1.33 25.45
C VAL A 17 7.86 -0.93 24.37
N LEU A 18 6.60 -0.67 24.77
CA LEU A 18 5.56 -0.20 23.85
C LEU A 18 5.96 1.13 23.20
N ARG A 19 6.47 2.08 24.00
CA ARG A 19 6.89 3.39 23.51
C ARG A 19 8.10 3.31 22.60
N ASP A 20 9.08 2.48 22.91
CA ASP A 20 10.28 2.31 22.10
C ASP A 20 9.95 1.79 20.69
N ILE A 21 9.09 0.76 20.60
CA ILE A 21 8.63 0.22 19.30
C ILE A 21 7.85 1.29 18.51
N ARG A 22 6.90 1.97 19.18
CA ARG A 22 6.04 2.99 18.56
C ARG A 22 6.84 4.21 18.10
N ASN A 23 7.80 4.67 18.89
CA ASN A 23 8.67 5.78 18.53
C ASN A 23 9.49 5.44 17.28
N GLN A 24 10.09 4.25 17.22
CA GLN A 24 10.90 3.85 16.08
C GLN A 24 10.09 3.73 14.77
N VAL A 25 8.82 3.32 14.85
CA VAL A 25 7.98 3.10 13.67
C VAL A 25 7.20 4.36 13.28
N PHE A 26 6.47 4.98 14.22
CA PHE A 26 5.59 6.11 13.89
C PHE A 26 6.36 7.44 13.82
N ILE A 27 7.18 7.73 14.82
CA ILE A 27 7.87 9.03 14.89
C ILE A 27 9.10 9.04 13.97
N VAL A 28 10.02 8.08 14.15
CA VAL A 28 11.31 8.09 13.43
C VAL A 28 11.16 7.67 11.97
N GLU A 29 10.38 6.63 11.68
CA GLU A 29 10.25 6.12 10.30
C GLU A 29 9.14 6.80 9.52
N GLN A 30 7.95 7.00 10.12
CA GLN A 30 6.80 7.57 9.41
C GLN A 30 6.64 9.08 9.60
N ASN A 31 7.49 9.72 10.43
CA ASN A 31 7.44 11.16 10.72
C ASN A 31 6.09 11.63 11.29
N VAL A 32 5.36 10.76 12.00
CA VAL A 32 4.15 11.15 12.74
C VAL A 32 4.57 12.11 13.86
N PRO A 33 3.93 13.30 13.97
CA PRO A 33 4.18 14.23 15.06
C PRO A 33 4.02 13.56 16.42
N GLU A 34 4.95 13.83 17.35
CA GLU A 34 4.99 13.16 18.64
C GLU A 34 3.71 13.40 19.46
N GLU A 35 3.14 14.60 19.36
CA GLU A 35 1.89 15.00 20.00
C GLU A 35 0.67 14.21 19.51
N LEU A 36 0.69 13.72 18.26
CA LEU A 36 -0.39 12.87 17.71
C LEU A 36 -0.21 11.40 18.12
N GLU A 37 1.02 10.97 18.38
CA GLU A 37 1.31 9.60 18.78
C GLU A 37 0.84 9.32 20.22
N TRP A 38 1.02 10.26 21.15
CA TRP A 38 0.70 10.11 22.58
C TRP A 38 -0.65 10.75 22.97
N ASP A 39 -1.74 10.04 22.70
CA ASP A 39 -3.13 10.55 22.80
C ASP A 39 -3.81 10.41 24.18
N SER A 40 -3.06 10.13 25.24
CA SER A 40 -3.55 9.91 26.62
C SER A 40 -4.53 8.73 26.81
N LEU A 41 -4.91 8.01 25.76
CA LEU A 41 -5.82 6.85 25.86
C LEU A 41 -5.10 5.56 26.29
N ASP A 42 -3.77 5.56 26.26
CA ASP A 42 -2.97 4.35 26.47
C ASP A 42 -3.25 3.66 27.82
N GLN A 43 -3.61 4.39 28.87
CA GLN A 43 -3.92 3.79 30.18
C GLN A 43 -5.19 2.93 30.18
N SER A 44 -6.19 3.25 29.35
CA SER A 44 -7.46 2.53 29.29
C SER A 44 -7.50 1.44 28.22
N CYS A 45 -6.47 1.35 27.39
CA CYS A 45 -6.40 0.39 26.29
C CYS A 45 -5.88 -0.99 26.73
N GLU A 46 -6.29 -2.01 26.00
CA GLU A 46 -5.65 -3.32 26.07
C GLU A 46 -4.43 -3.34 25.14
N HIS A 47 -3.25 -3.71 25.65
CA HIS A 47 -2.00 -3.71 24.88
C HIS A 47 -1.52 -5.13 24.58
N PHE A 48 -0.80 -5.27 23.47
CA PHE A 48 -0.22 -6.53 23.00
C PHE A 48 1.21 -6.29 22.52
N ILE A 49 2.13 -7.19 22.87
CA ILE A 49 3.53 -7.16 22.42
C ILE A 49 3.85 -8.50 21.77
N ALA A 50 4.52 -8.43 20.62
CA ALA A 50 5.10 -9.56 19.94
C ALA A 50 6.60 -9.65 20.21
N TYR A 51 7.05 -10.87 20.51
CA TYR A 51 8.43 -11.20 20.76
C TYR A 51 8.95 -12.19 19.72
N VAL A 52 10.20 -12.00 19.31
CA VAL A 52 11.00 -12.97 18.55
C VAL A 52 12.23 -13.28 19.37
N ASP A 53 12.40 -14.55 19.78
CA ASP A 53 13.54 -15.01 20.58
C ASP A 53 13.82 -14.12 21.83
N ASN A 54 12.73 -13.68 22.49
CA ASN A 54 12.67 -12.77 23.64
C ASN A 54 12.93 -11.27 23.38
N GLU A 55 13.20 -10.87 22.15
CA GLU A 55 13.25 -9.46 21.74
C GLU A 55 11.84 -8.96 21.43
N ALA A 56 11.45 -7.79 21.95
CA ALA A 56 10.16 -7.17 21.64
C ALA A 56 10.24 -6.44 20.29
N VAL A 57 9.44 -6.88 19.32
CA VAL A 57 9.62 -6.49 17.92
C VAL A 57 8.36 -5.95 17.26
N GLY A 58 7.22 -6.04 17.93
CA GLY A 58 5.98 -5.43 17.48
C GLY A 58 4.98 -5.24 18.60
N CYS A 59 4.01 -4.37 18.36
CA CYS A 59 2.94 -4.08 19.31
C CYS A 59 1.64 -3.71 18.62
N ALA A 60 0.56 -3.71 19.39
CA ALA A 60 -0.71 -3.10 19.05
C ALA A 60 -1.47 -2.77 20.34
N ARG A 61 -2.49 -1.92 20.22
CA ARG A 61 -3.47 -1.71 21.27
C ARG A 61 -4.89 -1.88 20.76
N LEU A 62 -5.82 -2.16 21.67
CA LEU A 62 -7.25 -2.24 21.42
C LEU A 62 -7.95 -1.22 22.33
N ILE A 63 -8.54 -0.20 21.71
CA ILE A 63 -9.28 0.90 22.35
C ILE A 63 -10.76 0.50 22.44
N ASP A 64 -11.39 0.75 23.58
CA ASP A 64 -12.81 0.52 23.84
C ASP A 64 -13.32 -0.86 23.40
N ASN A 65 -12.47 -1.88 23.54
CA ASN A 65 -12.75 -3.26 23.16
C ASN A 65 -13.09 -3.47 21.66
N LYS A 66 -12.78 -2.48 20.81
CA LYS A 66 -13.26 -2.42 19.43
C LYS A 66 -12.17 -2.02 18.44
N LYS A 67 -11.52 -0.87 18.65
CA LYS A 67 -10.63 -0.26 17.65
C LYS A 67 -9.18 -0.68 17.88
N ILE A 68 -8.62 -1.45 16.95
CA ILE A 68 -7.20 -1.76 16.90
C ILE A 68 -6.45 -0.51 16.43
N GLY A 69 -5.38 -0.16 17.14
CA GLY A 69 -4.52 0.97 16.80
C GLY A 69 -3.07 0.72 17.20
N ARG A 70 -2.20 1.65 16.83
CA ARG A 70 -0.74 1.62 17.13
C ARG A 70 -0.10 0.27 16.77
N MET A 71 -0.57 -0.31 15.68
CA MET A 71 -0.06 -1.56 15.13
C MET A 71 1.31 -1.29 14.50
N ALA A 72 2.37 -1.80 15.12
CA ALA A 72 3.74 -1.52 14.72
C ALA A 72 4.58 -2.80 14.73
N VAL A 73 5.46 -2.94 13.74
CA VAL A 73 6.49 -3.98 13.69
C VAL A 73 7.80 -3.32 13.25
N LEU A 74 8.87 -3.55 14.01
CA LEU A 74 10.20 -3.03 13.71
C LEU A 74 10.65 -3.50 12.33
N ARG A 75 11.29 -2.59 11.58
CA ARG A 75 11.65 -2.80 10.16
C ARG A 75 12.39 -4.12 9.88
N PRO A 76 13.40 -4.55 10.68
CA PRO A 76 14.13 -5.79 10.42
C PRO A 76 13.28 -7.06 10.51
N PHE A 77 12.15 -7.00 11.23
CA PHE A 77 11.29 -8.13 11.54
C PHE A 77 10.05 -8.21 10.62
N ARG A 78 9.86 -7.25 9.72
CA ARG A 78 8.75 -7.25 8.76
C ARG A 78 8.89 -8.38 7.76
N GLY A 79 7.76 -8.88 7.26
CA GLY A 79 7.73 -10.02 6.34
C GLY A 79 7.87 -11.39 7.02
N MET A 80 8.12 -11.45 8.33
CA MET A 80 8.23 -12.70 9.11
C MET A 80 6.88 -13.19 9.69
N GLY A 81 5.76 -12.58 9.30
CA GLY A 81 4.43 -12.96 9.79
C GLY A 81 4.03 -12.43 11.18
N ILE A 82 4.87 -11.59 11.81
CA ILE A 82 4.61 -11.04 13.15
C ILE A 82 3.31 -10.24 13.21
N GLY A 83 3.06 -9.41 12.21
CA GLY A 83 1.84 -8.61 12.17
C GLY A 83 0.57 -9.47 12.17
N LEU A 84 0.57 -10.56 11.40
CA LEU A 84 -0.51 -11.53 11.37
C LEU A 84 -0.70 -12.18 12.74
N GLN A 85 0.38 -12.59 13.40
CA GLN A 85 0.33 -13.20 14.74
C GLN A 85 -0.27 -12.26 15.79
N ILE A 86 0.02 -10.96 15.73
CA ILE A 86 -0.59 -9.95 16.61
C ILE A 86 -2.10 -9.88 16.37
N ILE A 87 -2.52 -9.75 15.10
CA ILE A 87 -3.94 -9.68 14.75
C ILE A 87 -4.69 -10.95 15.16
N ASP A 88 -4.13 -12.13 14.90
CA ASP A 88 -4.72 -13.41 15.30
C ASP A 88 -4.81 -13.56 16.82
N HIS A 89 -3.87 -12.99 17.58
CA HIS A 89 -3.95 -12.92 19.03
C HIS A 89 -5.10 -12.01 19.49
N ILE A 90 -5.24 -10.82 18.90
CA ILE A 90 -6.31 -9.87 19.23
C ILE A 90 -7.68 -10.46 18.87
N LYS A 91 -7.82 -11.13 17.73
CA LYS A 91 -9.07 -11.82 17.34
C LYS A 91 -9.46 -12.89 18.35
N ARG A 92 -8.50 -13.72 18.79
CA ARG A 92 -8.74 -14.72 19.85
C ARG A 92 -9.14 -14.07 21.16
N TYR A 93 -8.46 -12.99 21.54
CA TYR A 93 -8.81 -12.21 22.74
C TYR A 93 -10.25 -11.67 22.67
N ALA A 94 -10.61 -11.03 21.55
CA ALA A 94 -11.95 -10.51 21.31
C ALA A 94 -13.02 -11.60 21.34
N SER A 95 -12.75 -12.76 20.74
CA SER A 95 -13.63 -13.93 20.79
C SER A 95 -13.85 -14.43 22.22
N GLN A 96 -12.77 -14.58 23.00
CA GLN A 96 -12.85 -14.98 24.42
C GLN A 96 -13.65 -13.99 25.27
N LYS A 97 -13.55 -12.69 24.95
CA LYS A 97 -14.28 -11.62 25.62
C LYS A 97 -15.68 -11.37 25.08
N ARG A 98 -16.10 -12.09 24.04
CA ARG A 98 -17.40 -11.94 23.36
C ARG A 98 -17.61 -10.55 22.75
N TYR A 99 -16.56 -9.89 22.28
CA TYR A 99 -16.70 -8.68 21.47
C TYR A 99 -17.21 -9.07 20.07
N SER A 100 -18.18 -8.33 19.55
CA SER A 100 -18.86 -8.68 18.29
C SER A 100 -18.05 -8.29 17.05
N ARG A 101 -17.34 -7.16 17.10
CA ARG A 101 -16.65 -6.57 15.96
C ARG A 101 -15.35 -5.91 16.38
N LEU A 102 -14.33 -6.09 15.56
CA LEU A 102 -13.08 -5.34 15.61
C LEU A 102 -13.06 -4.33 14.47
N GLU A 103 -12.50 -3.16 14.70
CA GLU A 103 -12.33 -2.11 13.70
C GLU A 103 -10.91 -1.58 13.72
N LEU A 104 -10.48 -0.97 12.63
CA LEU A 104 -9.23 -0.26 12.54
C LEU A 104 -9.32 0.84 11.49
N SER A 105 -8.50 1.87 11.68
CA SER A 105 -8.16 2.80 10.61
C SER A 105 -6.83 2.30 10.02
N ALA A 106 -6.88 1.78 8.80
CA ALA A 106 -5.71 1.25 8.10
C ALA A 106 -5.13 2.31 7.19
N GLN A 107 -3.81 2.52 7.26
CA GLN A 107 -3.09 3.17 6.16
C GLN A 107 -3.38 2.40 4.86
N CYS A 108 -3.74 3.10 3.77
CA CYS A 108 -4.21 2.45 2.53
C CYS A 108 -3.21 1.46 1.95
N HIS A 109 -1.90 1.66 2.14
CA HIS A 109 -0.87 0.71 1.66
C HIS A 109 -0.89 -0.63 2.41
N ALA A 110 -1.47 -0.67 3.61
CA ALA A 110 -1.64 -1.87 4.43
C ALA A 110 -2.98 -2.60 4.17
N TYR A 111 -3.82 -2.09 3.26
CA TYR A 111 -5.13 -2.66 2.93
C TYR A 111 -5.06 -4.17 2.64
N SER A 112 -4.20 -4.62 1.72
CA SER A 112 -4.09 -6.05 1.38
C SER A 112 -3.62 -6.92 2.56
N PHE A 113 -2.88 -6.35 3.52
CA PHE A 113 -2.48 -7.08 4.72
C PHE A 113 -3.69 -7.32 5.64
N TYR A 114 -4.45 -6.28 5.96
CA TYR A 114 -5.64 -6.41 6.81
C TYR A 114 -6.74 -7.22 6.16
N HIS A 115 -6.91 -7.09 4.85
CA HIS A 115 -7.85 -7.92 4.10
C HIS A 115 -7.52 -9.42 4.20
N LYS A 116 -6.24 -9.80 4.07
CA LYS A 116 -5.83 -11.20 4.30
C LYS A 116 -6.03 -11.66 5.74
N CYS A 117 -6.01 -10.72 6.68
CA CYS A 117 -6.39 -10.98 8.05
C CYS A 117 -7.92 -11.01 8.23
N GLY A 118 -8.75 -10.97 7.17
CA GLY A 118 -10.21 -11.03 7.23
C GLY A 118 -10.90 -9.74 7.66
N PHE A 119 -10.24 -8.59 7.52
CA PHE A 119 -10.88 -7.29 7.66
C PHE A 119 -11.42 -6.79 6.31
N GLU A 120 -12.52 -6.06 6.32
CA GLU A 120 -13.18 -5.55 5.12
C GLU A 120 -13.38 -4.04 5.24
N ALA A 121 -13.16 -3.32 4.15
CA ALA A 121 -13.31 -1.87 4.13
C ALA A 121 -14.78 -1.47 4.16
N PHE A 122 -15.11 -0.43 4.94
CA PHE A 122 -16.47 0.13 5.01
C PHE A 122 -16.49 1.65 4.87
N SER A 123 -15.39 2.27 4.44
CA SER A 123 -15.29 3.67 4.09
C SER A 123 -14.60 3.85 2.74
N THR A 124 -14.61 5.07 2.21
CA THR A 124 -13.65 5.51 1.19
C THR A 124 -12.33 5.93 1.86
N PRO A 125 -11.24 6.12 1.08
CA PRO A 125 -10.02 6.73 1.60
C PRO A 125 -10.24 8.12 2.20
N TYR A 126 -9.52 8.46 3.27
CA TYR A 126 -9.56 9.76 3.95
C TYR A 126 -8.19 10.13 4.55
N GLU A 127 -8.01 11.38 4.95
CA GLU A 127 -6.76 11.88 5.55
C GLU A 127 -6.71 11.64 7.05
N ASP A 128 -5.60 11.06 7.53
CA ASP A 128 -5.22 11.06 8.94
C ASP A 128 -3.70 11.23 9.05
N ALA A 129 -3.26 12.32 9.69
CA ALA A 129 -1.87 12.75 9.78
C ALA A 129 -1.13 12.79 8.43
N ASP A 130 -1.72 13.44 7.42
CA ASP A 130 -1.20 13.53 6.03
C ASP A 130 -1.01 12.17 5.31
N ILE A 131 -1.55 11.09 5.87
CA ILE A 131 -1.45 9.74 5.33
C ILE A 131 -2.85 9.25 4.92
N PRO A 132 -3.02 8.68 3.72
CA PRO A 132 -4.30 8.12 3.31
C PRO A 132 -4.65 6.88 4.14
N HIS A 133 -5.83 6.91 4.76
CA HIS A 133 -6.38 5.86 5.59
C HIS A 133 -7.73 5.39 5.06
N ILE A 134 -8.14 4.19 5.49
CA ILE A 134 -9.44 3.59 5.20
C ILE A 134 -9.92 2.81 6.43
N ASP A 135 -11.19 2.91 6.77
CA ASP A 135 -11.76 2.15 7.87
C ASP A 135 -12.06 0.72 7.45
N MET A 136 -11.62 -0.24 8.26
CA MET A 136 -11.86 -1.66 8.04
C MET A 136 -12.38 -2.36 9.29
N GLY A 137 -13.25 -3.36 9.11
CA GLY A 137 -13.91 -4.08 10.18
C GLY A 137 -13.79 -5.60 10.05
N HIS A 138 -13.86 -6.31 11.16
CA HIS A 138 -13.92 -7.77 11.20
C HIS A 138 -14.98 -8.22 12.20
N ASN A 139 -16.00 -8.93 11.72
CA ASN A 139 -17.02 -9.55 12.57
C ASN A 139 -16.45 -10.83 13.21
N VAL A 140 -16.38 -10.86 14.54
CA VAL A 140 -15.66 -11.90 15.31
C VAL A 140 -16.34 -13.27 15.22
N PHE A 141 -17.67 -13.29 15.08
CA PHE A 141 -18.48 -14.51 15.10
C PHE A 141 -19.23 -14.78 13.79
N ALA A 142 -19.31 -13.81 12.88
CA ALA A 142 -20.00 -13.98 11.61
C ALA A 142 -19.06 -14.61 10.57
N LYS A 143 -19.61 -15.49 9.73
CA LYS A 143 -18.99 -15.91 8.47
C LYS A 143 -19.66 -15.13 7.35
N GLU A 144 -19.44 -13.83 7.28
CA GLU A 144 -19.96 -13.05 6.15
C GLU A 144 -19.03 -13.19 4.93
N GLN A 145 -19.65 -13.35 3.76
CA GLN A 145 -19.04 -13.10 2.46
C GLN A 145 -19.46 -11.68 2.08
N ASP A 146 -18.61 -10.71 2.36
CA ASP A 146 -18.83 -9.32 1.92
C ASP A 146 -18.30 -9.18 0.47
N PRO A 147 -18.75 -8.17 -0.31
CA PRO A 147 -18.60 -8.14 -1.76
C PRO A 147 -17.16 -7.92 -2.24
N GLY A 148 -16.21 -7.74 -1.33
CA GLY A 148 -14.79 -7.59 -1.66
C GLY A 148 -14.43 -6.21 -2.19
N PHE A 149 -14.94 -5.14 -1.56
CA PHE A 149 -14.63 -3.76 -1.92
C PHE A 149 -13.14 -3.51 -2.04
N PHE A 150 -12.73 -2.85 -3.12
CA PHE A 150 -11.35 -2.54 -3.47
C PHE A 150 -10.46 -3.77 -3.71
N LEU A 151 -11.03 -4.96 -3.95
CA LEU A 151 -10.25 -6.16 -4.26
C LEU A 151 -10.11 -6.42 -5.75
N PHE A 152 -8.88 -6.79 -6.11
CA PHE A 152 -8.56 -7.28 -7.45
C PHE A 152 -9.41 -8.50 -7.80
N ASN A 153 -10.08 -8.45 -8.96
CA ASN A 153 -10.98 -9.48 -9.48
C ASN A 153 -12.32 -9.65 -8.75
N ALA A 154 -12.65 -8.82 -7.76
CA ALA A 154 -13.94 -8.89 -7.06
C ALA A 154 -14.75 -7.60 -7.21
N ASP A 155 -14.10 -6.44 -7.08
CA ASP A 155 -14.79 -5.15 -7.10
C ASP A 155 -14.77 -4.49 -8.49
N SER A 156 -15.93 -4.53 -9.15
CA SER A 156 -16.15 -3.91 -10.46
C SER A 156 -16.73 -2.50 -10.39
N GLU A 157 -16.88 -1.91 -9.20
CA GLU A 157 -17.35 -0.54 -9.08
C GLU A 157 -16.27 0.46 -9.51
N ILE A 158 -16.71 1.63 -9.96
CA ILE A 158 -15.83 2.76 -10.27
C ILE A 158 -15.87 3.70 -9.08
N HIS A 159 -14.74 3.81 -8.40
CA HIS A 159 -14.55 4.67 -7.25
C HIS A 159 -13.96 6.00 -7.69
N HIS A 160 -14.53 7.08 -7.19
CA HIS A 160 -14.13 8.44 -7.53
C HIS A 160 -13.36 9.06 -6.36
N GLY A 161 -12.22 9.66 -6.65
CA GLY A 161 -11.43 10.45 -5.70
C GLY A 161 -11.36 11.90 -6.15
N LYS A 162 -11.80 12.83 -5.31
CA LYS A 162 -11.91 14.28 -5.58
C LYS A 162 -10.73 15.08 -5.04
N THR A 163 -9.81 14.43 -4.33
CA THR A 163 -8.61 15.04 -3.79
C THR A 163 -7.39 14.22 -4.18
N LEU A 164 -6.21 14.85 -4.18
CA LEU A 164 -4.96 14.14 -4.41
C LEU A 164 -4.74 13.04 -3.37
N LEU A 165 -5.20 13.24 -2.13
CA LEU A 165 -5.04 12.26 -1.06
C LEU A 165 -5.97 11.06 -1.23
N GLU A 166 -7.22 11.26 -1.65
CA GLU A 166 -8.10 10.15 -2.03
C GLU A 166 -7.50 9.35 -3.20
N ALA A 167 -6.96 10.05 -4.20
CA ALA A 167 -6.28 9.45 -5.34
C ALA A 167 -5.04 8.61 -4.90
N GLN A 168 -4.24 9.12 -3.96
CA GLN A 168 -3.14 8.39 -3.33
C GLN A 168 -3.64 7.15 -2.58
N GLY A 169 -4.74 7.25 -1.85
CA GLY A 169 -5.34 6.13 -1.12
C GLY A 169 -5.78 5.00 -2.04
N TYR A 170 -6.48 5.30 -3.14
CA TYR A 170 -6.83 4.29 -4.14
C TYR A 170 -5.59 3.67 -4.79
N LEU A 171 -4.59 4.47 -5.15
CA LEU A 171 -3.33 3.99 -5.69
C LEU A 171 -2.62 3.06 -4.71
N ASP A 172 -2.56 3.40 -3.43
CA ASP A 172 -1.93 2.59 -2.38
C ASP A 172 -2.64 1.25 -2.18
N MET A 173 -3.97 1.25 -2.18
CA MET A 173 -4.75 0.01 -2.10
C MET A 173 -4.49 -0.90 -3.31
N MET A 174 -4.41 -0.34 -4.53
CA MET A 174 -4.05 -1.10 -5.72
C MET A 174 -2.61 -1.65 -5.63
N LEU A 175 -1.65 -0.79 -5.28
CA LEU A 175 -0.24 -1.18 -5.13
C LEU A 175 -0.07 -2.25 -4.05
N SER A 176 -0.85 -2.23 -2.96
CA SER A 176 -0.79 -3.25 -1.91
C SER A 176 -1.10 -4.66 -2.45
N GLN A 177 -1.92 -4.74 -3.51
CA GLN A 177 -2.38 -5.98 -4.14
C GLN A 177 -1.50 -6.41 -5.31
N THR A 178 -0.88 -5.49 -6.05
CA THR A 178 -0.07 -5.77 -7.25
C THR A 178 1.07 -6.76 -6.99
N ARG A 179 1.32 -7.69 -7.92
CA ARG A 179 2.34 -8.73 -7.81
C ARG A 179 3.21 -8.90 -9.07
N ARG A 180 2.68 -8.65 -10.26
CA ARG A 180 3.24 -9.12 -11.54
C ARG A 180 3.57 -8.00 -12.51
N SER A 181 2.71 -6.99 -12.67
CA SER A 181 2.96 -5.94 -13.65
C SER A 181 2.37 -4.60 -13.26
N ILE A 182 3.05 -3.55 -13.71
CA ILE A 182 2.58 -2.17 -13.65
C ILE A 182 2.71 -1.58 -15.06
N ILE A 183 1.66 -0.96 -15.57
CA ILE A 183 1.71 -0.19 -16.82
C ILE A 183 1.35 1.24 -16.48
N LEU A 184 2.21 2.18 -16.88
CA LEU A 184 2.01 3.62 -16.68
C LEU A 184 1.95 4.30 -18.05
N CYS A 185 0.76 4.70 -18.51
CA CYS A 185 0.62 5.63 -19.61
C CYS A 185 0.49 7.04 -19.04
N LEU A 186 1.38 7.93 -19.49
CA LEU A 186 1.57 9.25 -18.88
C LEU A 186 1.69 10.32 -19.96
N LYS A 187 1.08 11.48 -19.70
CA LYS A 187 1.32 12.67 -20.54
C LYS A 187 2.75 13.20 -20.34
N ASP A 188 3.13 13.33 -19.08
CA ASP A 188 4.45 13.73 -18.62
C ASP A 188 4.62 13.26 -17.16
N LEU A 189 5.75 13.59 -16.54
CA LEU A 189 6.09 13.21 -15.17
C LEU A 189 5.79 14.31 -14.14
N SER A 190 5.03 15.36 -14.50
CA SER A 190 4.76 16.49 -13.61
C SER A 190 3.72 16.18 -12.54
N HIS A 191 2.85 15.19 -12.77
CA HIS A 191 1.79 14.86 -11.83
C HIS A 191 2.37 14.33 -10.50
N PRO A 192 1.89 14.80 -9.32
CA PRO A 192 2.43 14.41 -8.02
C PRO A 192 2.48 12.89 -7.78
N LEU A 193 1.49 12.15 -8.29
CA LEU A 193 1.44 10.68 -8.17
C LEU A 193 2.65 9.97 -8.82
N CYS A 194 3.32 10.59 -9.80
CA CYS A 194 4.54 10.03 -10.40
C CYS A 194 5.70 9.96 -9.41
N ASN A 195 5.68 10.80 -8.37
CA ASN A 195 6.65 10.84 -7.28
C ASN A 195 6.14 10.15 -6.01
N HIS A 196 4.99 9.46 -6.07
CA HIS A 196 4.40 8.78 -4.93
C HIS A 196 5.38 7.73 -4.35
N GLU A 197 5.71 7.86 -3.07
CA GLU A 197 6.70 6.98 -2.44
C GLU A 197 6.26 5.52 -2.47
N GLY A 198 4.96 5.26 -2.30
CA GLY A 198 4.36 3.93 -2.36
C GLY A 198 4.65 3.23 -3.70
N LEU A 199 4.58 3.95 -4.82
CA LEU A 199 4.88 3.41 -6.16
C LEU A 199 6.36 3.00 -6.25
N ILE A 200 7.26 3.89 -5.87
CA ILE A 200 8.71 3.67 -5.93
C ILE A 200 9.14 2.51 -5.02
N SER A 201 8.60 2.47 -3.80
CA SER A 201 8.83 1.39 -2.83
C SER A 201 8.30 0.06 -3.35
N LYS A 202 7.09 0.06 -3.93
CA LYS A 202 6.47 -1.14 -4.50
C LYS A 202 7.28 -1.72 -5.65
N ILE A 203 7.75 -0.88 -6.59
CA ILE A 203 8.61 -1.31 -7.71
C ILE A 203 9.88 -1.98 -7.19
N LYS A 204 10.58 -1.34 -6.24
CA LYS A 204 11.80 -1.90 -5.63
C LYS A 204 11.52 -3.23 -4.95
N SER A 205 10.40 -3.33 -4.22
CA SER A 205 10.00 -4.56 -3.53
C SER A 205 9.69 -5.69 -4.51
N LEU A 206 8.92 -5.44 -5.56
CA LEU A 206 8.56 -6.45 -6.56
C LEU A 206 9.79 -6.92 -7.36
N ALA A 207 10.68 -6.01 -7.74
CA ALA A 207 11.91 -6.36 -8.45
C ALA A 207 12.84 -7.28 -7.61
N ARG A 208 12.84 -7.12 -6.27
CA ARG A 208 13.62 -7.99 -5.37
C ARG A 208 13.03 -9.38 -5.21
N HIS A 209 11.71 -9.51 -5.17
CA HIS A 209 11.04 -10.75 -4.78
C HIS A 209 10.40 -11.52 -5.94
N ASN A 210 10.21 -10.90 -7.10
CA ASN A 210 9.58 -11.52 -8.25
C ASN A 210 10.39 -11.28 -9.53
N ARG A 211 11.15 -12.29 -9.96
CA ARG A 211 11.95 -12.25 -11.20
C ARG A 211 11.13 -12.05 -12.48
N HIS A 212 9.82 -12.31 -12.43
CA HIS A 212 8.91 -12.16 -13.57
C HIS A 212 8.15 -10.82 -13.54
N PHE A 213 8.39 -9.98 -12.53
CA PHE A 213 7.80 -8.65 -12.47
C PHE A 213 8.24 -7.79 -13.66
N LYS A 214 7.31 -6.99 -14.21
CA LYS A 214 7.59 -6.02 -15.27
C LYS A 214 6.88 -4.70 -15.03
N ILE A 215 7.53 -3.60 -15.33
CA ILE A 215 6.91 -2.29 -15.44
C ILE A 215 7.18 -1.69 -16.82
N TYR A 216 6.10 -1.22 -17.43
CA TYR A 216 6.13 -0.57 -18.74
C TYR A 216 5.65 0.86 -18.58
N ILE A 217 6.48 1.82 -18.97
CA ILE A 217 6.18 3.25 -18.86
C ILE A 217 6.17 3.84 -20.26
N LEU A 218 5.02 4.36 -20.67
CA LEU A 218 4.85 5.00 -21.96
C LEU A 218 4.55 6.49 -21.74
N LEU A 219 5.40 7.35 -22.30
CA LEU A 219 5.30 8.80 -22.16
C LEU A 219 4.82 9.44 -23.47
N ASN A 220 3.90 10.39 -23.42
CA ASN A 220 3.55 11.20 -24.61
C ASN A 220 4.74 12.02 -25.12
N LYS A 221 5.55 12.56 -24.21
CA LYS A 221 6.70 13.39 -24.56
C LYS A 221 7.84 13.14 -23.60
N TYR A 222 8.98 12.72 -24.15
CA TYR A 222 10.25 12.72 -23.44
C TYR A 222 10.93 14.09 -23.53
N THR A 223 11.53 14.51 -22.43
CA THR A 223 12.53 15.59 -22.38
C THR A 223 13.77 15.14 -21.59
N PRO A 224 14.98 15.65 -21.87
CA PRO A 224 16.19 15.27 -21.14
C PRO A 224 16.10 15.43 -19.62
N GLN A 225 15.30 16.39 -19.12
CA GLN A 225 15.05 16.58 -17.69
C GLN A 225 14.37 15.38 -17.03
N ASN A 226 13.67 14.52 -17.79
CA ASN A 226 13.04 13.32 -17.25
C ASN A 226 14.07 12.32 -16.70
N ASN A 227 15.33 12.35 -17.16
CA ASN A 227 16.40 11.47 -16.66
C ASN A 227 16.69 11.66 -15.16
N GLU A 228 16.33 12.81 -14.59
CA GLU A 228 16.49 13.07 -13.13
C GLU A 228 15.32 12.49 -12.31
N HIS A 229 14.22 12.11 -12.94
CA HIS A 229 13.04 11.58 -12.27
C HIS A 229 13.32 10.19 -11.67
N ALA A 230 12.67 9.88 -10.54
CA ALA A 230 12.89 8.64 -9.81
C ALA A 230 12.65 7.38 -10.67
N LEU A 231 11.64 7.40 -11.54
CA LEU A 231 11.33 6.28 -12.45
C LEU A 231 12.44 5.99 -13.47
N PHE A 232 13.08 7.03 -14.03
CA PHE A 232 14.23 6.87 -14.94
C PHE A 232 15.46 6.37 -14.17
N ARG A 233 15.75 6.95 -13.01
CA ARG A 233 16.84 6.46 -12.14
C ARG A 233 16.65 5.01 -11.69
N LEU A 234 15.40 4.55 -11.54
CA LEU A 234 15.10 3.14 -11.28
C LEU A 234 15.35 2.27 -12.51
N GLN A 235 15.02 2.74 -13.71
CA GLN A 235 15.30 2.02 -14.96
C GLN A 235 16.80 1.73 -15.12
N ASP A 236 17.66 2.71 -14.82
CA ASP A 236 19.12 2.53 -14.87
C ASP A 236 19.61 1.43 -13.94
N ARG A 237 18.99 1.33 -12.76
CA ARG A 237 19.35 0.35 -11.73
C ARG A 237 18.69 -1.02 -11.95
N LEU A 238 17.54 -1.06 -12.61
CA LEU A 238 16.69 -2.24 -12.78
C LEU A 238 16.25 -2.42 -14.25
N PRO A 239 17.18 -2.42 -15.23
CA PRO A 239 16.84 -2.38 -16.65
C PRO A 239 16.13 -3.64 -17.16
N SER A 240 16.26 -4.76 -16.45
CA SER A 240 15.54 -5.99 -16.76
C SER A 240 14.08 -5.97 -16.33
N PHE A 241 13.68 -5.05 -15.45
CA PHE A 241 12.32 -4.96 -14.90
C PHE A 241 11.54 -3.78 -15.47
N ILE A 242 12.24 -2.68 -15.78
CA ILE A 242 11.65 -1.41 -16.16
C ILE A 242 11.99 -1.10 -17.60
N GLU A 243 10.97 -0.85 -18.40
CA GLU A 243 11.13 -0.34 -19.76
C GLU A 243 10.37 0.96 -19.91
N ILE A 244 11.03 1.97 -20.46
CA ILE A 244 10.45 3.30 -20.71
C ILE A 244 10.56 3.61 -22.20
N ARG A 245 9.44 4.03 -22.81
CA ARG A 245 9.36 4.42 -24.22
C ARG A 245 8.62 5.75 -24.38
N SER A 246 8.88 6.46 -25.47
CA SER A 246 8.14 7.66 -25.87
C SER A 246 7.16 7.30 -26.98
N ALA A 247 5.89 7.62 -26.80
CA ALA A 247 4.85 7.43 -27.80
C ALA A 247 5.05 8.41 -28.97
N ASN A 248 4.64 7.98 -30.17
CA ASN A 248 4.63 8.81 -31.38
C ASN A 248 3.27 9.50 -31.62
N GLU A 249 2.28 9.17 -30.79
CA GLU A 249 0.92 9.69 -30.87
C GLU A 249 0.41 9.98 -29.45
N THR A 250 -0.66 10.76 -29.34
CA THR A 250 -1.26 11.10 -28.05
C THR A 250 -1.90 9.86 -27.40
N ILE A 251 -1.42 9.50 -26.22
CA ILE A 251 -1.97 8.44 -25.36
C ILE A 251 -2.72 9.04 -24.16
N PRO A 252 -3.70 8.31 -23.57
CA PRO A 252 -4.36 8.71 -22.34
C PRO A 252 -3.43 8.62 -21.13
N CYS A 253 -3.76 9.34 -20.06
CA CYS A 253 -3.18 9.13 -18.74
C CYS A 253 -3.98 8.03 -18.02
N GLN A 254 -3.43 6.82 -17.96
CA GLN A 254 -4.09 5.66 -17.33
C GLN A 254 -3.05 4.65 -16.88
N TRP A 255 -3.20 4.14 -15.66
CA TRP A 255 -2.32 3.16 -15.06
C TRP A 255 -3.04 1.83 -14.87
N LEU A 256 -2.34 0.72 -15.10
CA LEU A 256 -2.88 -0.63 -14.89
C LEU A 256 -1.99 -1.41 -13.93
N MET A 257 -2.63 -2.19 -13.06
CA MET A 257 -1.99 -3.08 -12.11
C MET A 257 -2.40 -4.53 -12.39
N ASP A 258 -1.41 -5.40 -12.62
CA ASP A 258 -1.60 -6.84 -12.90
C ASP A 258 -2.62 -7.14 -14.02
N SER A 259 -2.84 -6.22 -14.96
CA SER A 259 -3.90 -6.32 -15.97
C SER A 259 -5.26 -6.68 -15.35
N THR A 260 -5.52 -6.20 -14.14
CA THR A 260 -6.71 -6.52 -13.34
C THR A 260 -7.44 -5.26 -12.87
N ALA A 261 -6.69 -4.24 -12.45
CA ALA A 261 -7.22 -2.96 -12.01
C ALA A 261 -6.69 -1.83 -12.90
N TRP A 262 -7.48 -0.77 -13.05
CA TRP A 262 -7.09 0.45 -13.76
C TRP A 262 -7.34 1.69 -12.91
N PHE A 263 -6.53 2.71 -13.15
CA PHE A 263 -6.54 3.96 -12.43
C PHE A 263 -6.35 5.13 -13.41
N ASP A 264 -7.35 6.00 -13.47
CA ASP A 264 -7.33 7.24 -14.24
C ASP A 264 -7.19 8.42 -13.27
N PHE A 265 -6.46 9.45 -13.66
CA PHE A 265 -6.33 10.65 -12.84
C PHE A 265 -6.00 11.88 -13.68
N ASP A 266 -6.45 13.02 -13.17
CA ASP A 266 -5.97 14.35 -13.50
C ASP A 266 -5.62 15.10 -12.19
N LEU A 267 -5.38 16.41 -12.27
CA LEU A 267 -4.96 17.21 -11.10
C LEU A 267 -6.01 17.26 -9.98
N ASN A 268 -7.30 17.09 -10.28
CA ASN A 268 -8.41 17.31 -9.36
C ASN A 268 -9.39 16.14 -9.26
N ASP A 269 -9.30 15.16 -10.15
CA ASP A 269 -10.18 13.99 -10.19
C ASP A 269 -9.38 12.71 -10.42
N SER A 270 -9.87 11.63 -9.84
CA SER A 270 -9.32 10.29 -10.04
C SER A 270 -10.43 9.26 -10.05
N ARG A 271 -10.21 8.20 -10.83
CA ARG A 271 -11.14 7.08 -10.93
C ARG A 271 -10.37 5.78 -10.83
N ALA A 272 -10.84 4.91 -9.96
CA ALA A 272 -10.24 3.63 -9.65
C ALA A 272 -11.25 2.51 -9.87
N CYS A 273 -10.84 1.43 -10.53
CA CYS A 273 -11.62 0.19 -10.58
C CYS A 273 -10.70 -1.00 -10.40
N PHE A 274 -11.12 -1.96 -9.56
CA PHE A 274 -10.30 -3.08 -9.12
C PHE A 274 -10.56 -4.37 -9.93
N SER A 275 -11.61 -4.39 -10.75
CA SER A 275 -11.98 -5.54 -11.59
C SER A 275 -12.80 -5.12 -12.81
N ASP A 276 -12.14 -4.85 -13.94
CA ASP A 276 -12.80 -4.46 -15.19
C ASP A 276 -12.16 -5.14 -16.40
N LYS A 277 -12.48 -6.43 -16.58
CA LYS A 277 -11.94 -7.23 -17.68
C LYS A 277 -12.22 -6.63 -19.07
N PRO A 278 -13.45 -6.13 -19.39
CA PRO A 278 -13.74 -5.55 -20.69
C PRO A 278 -12.88 -4.32 -21.01
N LYS A 279 -12.79 -3.33 -20.10
CA LYS A 279 -12.01 -2.12 -20.32
C LYS A 279 -10.52 -2.43 -20.42
N ILE A 280 -10.02 -3.33 -19.58
CA ILE A 280 -8.61 -3.73 -19.60
C ILE A 280 -8.24 -4.44 -20.89
N LYS A 281 -9.10 -5.34 -21.40
CA LYS A 281 -8.84 -5.99 -22.69
C LYS A 281 -8.68 -4.96 -23.81
N LEU A 282 -9.63 -4.02 -23.91
CA LEU A 282 -9.59 -2.94 -24.92
C LEU A 282 -8.35 -2.04 -24.74
N PHE A 283 -8.00 -1.71 -23.50
CA PHE A 283 -6.81 -0.92 -23.22
C PHE A 283 -5.53 -1.67 -23.63
N MET A 284 -5.41 -2.95 -23.29
CA MET A 284 -4.22 -3.75 -23.62
C MET A 284 -4.01 -3.89 -25.13
N GLU A 285 -5.09 -4.03 -25.91
CA GLU A 285 -5.02 -4.02 -27.39
C GLU A 285 -4.43 -2.71 -27.91
N ARG A 286 -4.89 -1.56 -27.39
CA ARG A 286 -4.38 -0.23 -27.75
C ARG A 286 -2.95 -0.02 -27.26
N PHE A 287 -2.67 -0.39 -26.01
CA PHE A 287 -1.36 -0.29 -25.39
C PHE A 287 -0.31 -1.05 -26.20
N ASN A 288 -0.59 -2.28 -26.61
CA ASN A 288 0.35 -3.06 -27.42
C ASN A 288 0.65 -2.36 -28.76
N LYS A 289 -0.35 -1.76 -29.41
CA LYS A 289 -0.14 -0.96 -30.62
C LYS A 289 0.75 0.25 -30.34
N TRP A 290 0.47 1.02 -29.29
CA TRP A 290 1.29 2.18 -28.91
C TRP A 290 2.72 1.76 -28.59
N TRP A 291 2.87 0.73 -27.76
CA TRP A 291 4.13 0.21 -27.28
C TRP A 291 5.05 -0.26 -28.41
N ASN A 292 4.50 -1.02 -29.37
CA ASN A 292 5.27 -1.54 -30.50
C ASN A 292 5.74 -0.45 -31.47
N ASN A 293 4.99 0.65 -31.58
CA ASN A 293 5.37 1.79 -32.42
C ASN A 293 6.22 2.83 -31.68
N ALA A 294 6.26 2.78 -30.35
CA ALA A 294 6.94 3.76 -29.52
C ALA A 294 8.46 3.72 -29.68
N GLN A 295 9.09 4.89 -29.59
CA GLN A 295 10.54 5.01 -29.63
C GLN A 295 11.15 4.61 -28.29
N GLN A 296 12.18 3.77 -28.33
CA GLN A 296 12.98 3.46 -27.16
C GLN A 296 13.78 4.71 -26.77
N ILE A 297 13.72 5.08 -25.48
CA ILE A 297 14.53 6.17 -24.97
C ILE A 297 15.93 5.61 -24.72
N ILE A 298 16.83 5.86 -25.67
CA ILE A 298 18.25 5.53 -25.54
C ILE A 298 18.89 6.66 -24.76
N ASP A 299 19.22 6.40 -23.50
CA ASP A 299 19.85 7.40 -22.64
C ASP A 299 21.23 7.77 -23.20
N SER A 300 21.49 9.06 -23.41
CA SER A 300 22.79 9.56 -23.88
C SER A 300 23.91 9.32 -22.86
N ARG A 301 23.57 9.01 -21.59
CA ARG A 301 24.55 8.56 -20.57
C ARG A 301 25.13 7.16 -20.84
N ARG A 302 24.49 6.34 -21.69
CA ARG A 302 25.06 5.05 -22.12
C ARG A 302 26.14 5.19 -23.21
N LEU A 303 26.35 6.40 -23.74
CA LEU A 303 27.34 6.67 -24.80
C LEU A 303 28.63 7.32 -24.30
N SER A 304 28.75 7.62 -23.00
CA SER A 304 30.03 7.98 -22.40
C SER A 304 30.75 6.73 -21.91
N ILE A 305 31.65 6.25 -22.77
CA ILE A 305 32.66 5.19 -22.58
C ILE A 305 33.44 5.39 -21.28
#